data_AF-A0A2V2S730-F1
#
_entry.id   AF-A0A2V2S730-F1
#
_cell.length_a   1.000
_cell.length_b   1.000
_cell.length_c   1.000
_cell.angle_alpha   90.00
_cell.angle_beta   90.00
_cell.angle_gamma   90.00
#
_symmetry.space_group_name_H-M   'P 1'
#
loop_
_entity.id
_entity.type
_entity.pdbx_description
1 polymer ?
#
loop_
_entity_poly.entity_id
_entity_poly.type
_entity_poly.pdbx_seq_one_letter_code
_entity_poly.pdbx_strand_id
1 'polypeptide(L)'
;STLDPRPSTLDPRPSTLDPRPSTLEIWTLAHQPSRIPKGKALRIVTEAPGVVHWSSNAWITAHDQPASETGLNCWYADLPAADVPFGGKILFTFHWQDRWEGRDYGVEII
;
A
#
# COMPACT_ATOMS: atom_id res chain seq x y z
N SER A 1 21.48 -63.87 9.06
CA SER A 1 21.30 -62.53 8.47
C SER A 1 19.85 -62.13 8.63
N THR A 2 19.56 -61.19 9.52
CA THR A 2 18.22 -60.63 9.74
C THR A 2 18.37 -59.12 9.59
N LEU A 3 17.76 -58.53 8.57
CA LEU A 3 17.77 -57.09 8.33
C LEU A 3 16.60 -56.47 9.11
N ASP A 4 16.91 -55.64 10.09
CA ASP A 4 15.95 -54.79 10.80
C ASP A 4 15.62 -53.55 9.93
N PRO A 5 14.34 -53.24 9.63
CA PRO A 5 14.01 -51.99 8.99
C PRO A 5 13.85 -50.88 10.04
N ARG A 6 14.79 -49.91 10.06
CA ARG A 6 14.59 -48.66 10.80
C ARG A 6 13.52 -47.82 10.09
N PRO A 7 12.50 -47.28 10.79
CA PRO A 7 11.57 -46.35 10.17
C PRO A 7 12.25 -44.99 10.00
N SER A 8 12.32 -44.51 8.76
CA SER A 8 12.71 -43.13 8.46
C SER A 8 11.58 -42.19 8.86
N THR A 9 11.55 -41.78 10.13
CA THR A 9 10.65 -40.70 10.57
C THR A 9 11.16 -39.39 9.97
N LEU A 10 10.51 -38.94 8.89
CA LEU A 10 10.64 -37.58 8.38
C LEU A 10 9.99 -36.63 9.39
N ASP A 11 10.79 -35.92 10.19
CA ASP A 11 10.30 -34.76 10.94
C ASP A 11 9.88 -33.67 9.93
N PRO A 12 8.60 -33.25 9.90
CA PRO A 12 8.23 -32.07 9.14
C PRO A 12 8.81 -30.86 9.89
N ARG A 13 9.93 -30.32 9.40
CA ARG A 13 10.39 -29.01 9.85
C ARG A 13 9.26 -28.01 9.57
N PRO A 14 8.72 -27.31 10.58
CA PRO A 14 7.77 -26.25 10.31
C PRO A 14 8.53 -25.16 9.56
N SER A 15 8.14 -24.93 8.30
CA SER A 15 8.57 -23.75 7.56
C SER A 15 7.90 -22.54 8.20
N THR A 16 8.47 -22.05 9.31
CA THR A 16 8.08 -20.76 9.89
C THR A 16 8.53 -19.69 8.89
N LEU A 17 7.67 -19.38 7.93
CA LEU A 17 7.81 -18.18 7.12
C LEU A 17 7.61 -17.01 8.07
N ASP A 18 8.70 -16.45 8.60
CA ASP A 18 8.65 -15.13 9.23
C ASP A 18 8.14 -14.14 8.17
N PRO A 19 6.90 -13.62 8.28
CA PRO A 19 6.42 -12.65 7.33
C PRO A 19 7.25 -11.39 7.56
N ARG A 20 8.13 -11.05 6.61
CA ARG A 20 8.80 -9.75 6.66
C ARG A 20 7.69 -8.69 6.65
N PRO A 21 7.69 -7.74 7.62
CA PRO A 21 6.64 -6.73 7.67
C PRO A 21 6.65 -5.95 6.36
N SER A 22 5.50 -5.94 5.66
CA SER A 22 5.33 -5.20 4.39
C SER A 22 5.68 -3.73 4.61
N THR A 23 6.41 -3.10 3.70
CA THR A 23 6.70 -1.66 3.77
C THR A 23 5.58 -0.80 3.19
N LEU A 24 4.55 -1.42 2.63
CA LEU A 24 3.44 -0.77 1.93
C LEU A 24 2.12 -1.01 2.65
N GLU A 25 1.29 0.03 2.66
CA GLU A 25 -0.13 -0.04 2.95
C GLU A 25 -0.91 0.28 1.67
N ILE A 26 -1.95 -0.50 1.38
CA ILE A 26 -2.70 -0.40 0.12
C ILE A 26 -3.99 0.38 0.35
N TRP A 27 -4.29 1.32 -0.53
CA TRP A 27 -5.56 2.04 -0.57
C TRP A 27 -6.18 1.93 -1.96
N THR A 28 -7.48 1.66 -2.01
CA THR A 28 -8.26 1.62 -3.25
C THR A 28 -9.62 2.29 -3.03
N LEU A 29 -10.35 2.61 -4.10
CA LEU A 29 -11.72 3.10 -3.97
C LEU A 29 -12.63 2.12 -3.21
N ALA A 30 -12.35 0.82 -3.27
CA ALA A 30 -13.09 -0.23 -2.53
C ALA A 30 -12.55 -0.46 -1.10
N HIS A 31 -11.29 -0.10 -0.83
CA HIS A 31 -10.62 -0.29 0.45
C HIS A 31 -9.96 1.02 0.88
N GLN A 32 -10.64 1.75 1.76
CA GLN A 32 -10.25 3.10 2.17
C GLN A 32 -9.81 3.13 3.64
N PRO A 33 -8.67 2.52 4.02
CA PRO A 33 -8.19 2.61 5.40
C PRO A 33 -8.01 4.09 5.76
N SER A 34 -8.59 4.51 6.87
CA SER A 34 -8.49 5.90 7.35
C SER A 34 -7.22 6.15 8.17
N ARG A 35 -6.52 5.07 8.55
CA ARG A 35 -5.32 5.09 9.40
C ARG A 35 -4.32 4.05 8.93
N ILE A 36 -3.04 4.38 8.95
CA ILE A 36 -1.95 3.45 8.60
C ILE A 36 -0.80 3.56 9.61
N PRO A 37 -0.05 2.48 9.88
CA PRO A 37 1.11 2.55 10.76
C PRO A 37 2.22 3.46 10.22
N LYS A 38 2.89 4.19 11.12
CA LYS A 38 4.08 4.98 10.81
C LYS A 38 5.17 4.11 10.17
N GLY A 39 5.84 4.69 9.16
CA GLY A 39 6.93 4.03 8.43
C GLY A 39 6.48 3.16 7.25
N LYS A 40 5.17 3.10 6.95
CA LYS A 40 4.65 2.51 5.72
C LYS A 40 4.52 3.58 4.63
N ALA A 41 4.87 3.25 3.39
CA ALA A 41 4.44 4.05 2.25
C ALA A 41 2.99 3.70 1.88
N LEU A 42 2.25 4.67 1.34
CA LEU A 42 0.86 4.52 0.97
C LEU A 42 0.77 4.31 -0.54
N ARG A 43 0.40 3.09 -0.97
CA ARG A 43 0.17 2.78 -2.37
C ARG A 43 -1.30 2.92 -2.71
N ILE A 44 -1.61 3.93 -3.51
CA ILE A 44 -2.94 4.13 -4.06
C ILE A 44 -3.07 3.27 -5.32
N VAL A 45 -4.05 2.39 -5.38
CA VAL A 45 -4.34 1.57 -6.57
C VAL A 45 -5.71 1.94 -7.15
N THR A 46 -5.76 2.15 -8.46
CA THR A 46 -6.95 2.58 -9.22
C THR A 46 -7.17 1.68 -10.43
N GLU A 47 -8.43 1.62 -10.89
CA GLU A 47 -8.84 0.89 -12.10
C GLU A 47 -8.82 1.77 -13.36
N ALA A 48 -8.31 2.99 -13.25
CA ALA A 48 -8.17 3.94 -14.35
C ALA A 48 -6.85 4.73 -14.22
N PRO A 49 -6.26 5.16 -15.35
CA PRO A 49 -5.12 6.07 -15.34
C PRO A 49 -5.54 7.43 -14.78
N GLY A 50 -4.61 8.10 -14.10
CA GLY A 50 -4.85 9.42 -13.53
C GLY A 50 -3.65 9.94 -12.78
N VAL A 51 -3.84 11.12 -12.19
CA VAL A 51 -2.88 11.75 -11.29
C VAL A 51 -3.48 11.76 -9.89
N VAL A 52 -2.71 11.30 -8.92
CA VAL A 52 -3.03 11.49 -7.50
C VAL A 52 -2.51 12.86 -7.11
N HIS A 53 -3.43 13.80 -6.89
CA HIS A 53 -3.12 15.12 -6.33
C HIS A 53 -3.14 14.99 -4.81
N TRP A 54 -2.05 15.33 -4.12
CA TRP A 54 -1.92 15.05 -2.70
C TRP A 54 -1.13 16.10 -1.92
N SER A 55 -1.29 16.08 -0.60
CA SER A 55 -0.59 16.95 0.33
C SER A 55 -0.43 16.28 1.69
N SER A 56 0.71 16.50 2.35
CA SER A 56 0.96 16.13 3.75
C SER A 56 0.85 17.30 4.73
N ASN A 57 0.56 18.51 4.23
CA ASN A 57 0.53 19.75 5.00
C ASN A 57 -0.78 20.53 4.78
N ALA A 58 -1.91 19.82 4.74
CA ALA A 58 -3.25 20.39 4.61
C ALA A 58 -3.42 21.31 3.39
N TRP A 59 -2.91 20.87 2.24
CA TRP A 59 -2.96 21.58 0.95
C TRP A 59 -2.20 22.92 0.90
N ILE A 60 -1.34 23.22 1.90
CA ILE A 60 -0.40 24.36 1.81
C ILE A 60 0.56 24.15 0.63
N THR A 61 1.01 22.90 0.45
CA THR A 61 1.77 22.47 -0.72
C THR A 61 1.10 21.22 -1.27
N ALA A 62 0.78 21.26 -2.56
CA ALA A 62 0.21 20.13 -3.27
C ALA A 62 1.23 19.54 -4.24
N HIS A 63 1.13 18.24 -4.43
CA HIS A 63 1.99 17.45 -5.29
C HIS A 63 1.14 16.60 -6.22
N ASP A 64 1.61 16.44 -7.45
CA ASP A 64 0.99 15.58 -8.44
C ASP A 64 1.84 14.33 -8.63
N GLN A 65 1.23 13.16 -8.43
CA GLN A 65 1.86 11.88 -8.65
C GLN A 65 1.08 11.12 -9.75
N PRO A 66 1.61 11.04 -10.98
CA PRO A 66 1.01 10.21 -12.03
C PRO A 66 1.00 8.74 -11.62
N ALA A 67 -0.12 8.07 -11.85
CA ALA A 67 -0.26 6.64 -11.60
C ALA A 67 0.42 5.83 -12.71
N SER A 68 1.22 4.84 -12.32
CA SER A 68 1.94 3.94 -13.22
C SER A 68 1.08 2.71 -13.54
N GLU A 69 1.09 2.27 -14.80
CA GLU A 69 0.38 1.07 -15.23
C GLU A 69 1.13 -0.21 -14.80
N THR A 70 0.38 -1.23 -14.40
CA THR A 70 0.93 -2.53 -13.98
C THR A 70 0.94 -3.60 -15.06
N GLY A 71 0.29 -3.35 -16.20
CA GLY A 71 0.04 -4.35 -17.26
C GLY A 71 -1.13 -5.30 -16.96
N LEU A 72 -1.85 -5.10 -15.84
CA LEU A 72 -3.03 -5.87 -15.44
C LEU A 72 -4.31 -5.02 -15.41
N ASN A 73 -4.35 -3.96 -16.22
CA ASN A 73 -5.45 -3.01 -16.26
C ASN A 73 -5.76 -2.37 -14.88
N CYS A 74 -4.72 -2.19 -14.07
CA CYS A 74 -4.75 -1.40 -12.85
C CYS A 74 -3.50 -0.51 -12.78
N TRP A 75 -3.65 0.63 -12.12
CA TRP A 75 -2.64 1.67 -11.98
C TRP A 75 -2.32 1.90 -10.52
N TYR A 76 -1.10 2.36 -10.21
CA TYR A 76 -0.71 2.68 -8.85
C TYR A 76 0.14 3.93 -8.73
N ALA A 77 0.05 4.58 -7.58
CA ALA A 77 0.90 5.70 -7.18
C ALA A 77 1.34 5.50 -5.73
N ASP A 78 2.65 5.65 -5.47
CA ASP A 78 3.20 5.57 -4.11
C ASP A 78 3.34 6.99 -3.54
N LEU A 79 2.65 7.26 -2.43
CA LEU A 79 2.78 8.50 -1.68
C LEU A 79 3.76 8.31 -0.51
N PRO A 80 4.60 9.32 -0.20
CA PRO A 80 5.65 9.22 0.82
C PRO A 80 5.10 9.32 2.26
N ALA A 81 4.09 8.51 2.59
CA ALA A 81 3.48 8.42 3.92
C ALA A 81 4.46 7.98 5.01
N ALA A 82 5.52 7.26 4.61
CA ALA A 82 6.56 6.81 5.52
C ALA A 82 7.29 7.99 6.19
N ASP A 83 7.36 9.15 5.54
CA ASP A 83 8.06 10.34 6.03
C ASP A 83 7.14 11.28 6.83
N VAL A 84 5.82 11.11 6.73
CA VAL A 84 4.84 11.94 7.45
C VAL A 84 4.91 11.64 8.96
N PRO A 85 5.00 12.65 9.85
CA PRO A 85 5.07 12.43 11.30
C PRO A 85 3.88 11.63 11.87
N PHE A 86 4.08 10.98 13.01
CA PHE A 86 2.97 10.35 13.77
C PHE A 86 1.89 11.40 14.09
N GLY A 87 0.62 11.03 13.94
CA GLY A 87 -0.53 11.93 14.02
C GLY A 87 -0.69 12.87 12.82
N GLY A 88 0.24 12.83 11.86
CA GLY A 88 0.14 13.55 10.59
C GLY A 88 -0.90 12.90 9.68
N LYS A 89 -1.23 13.60 8.59
CA LYS A 89 -2.25 13.17 7.64
C LYS A 89 -1.80 13.39 6.21
N ILE A 90 -2.02 12.41 5.35
CA ILE A 90 -2.02 12.61 3.90
C ILE A 90 -3.45 12.88 3.45
N LEU A 91 -3.65 14.01 2.77
CA LEU A 91 -4.84 14.32 2.01
C LEU A 91 -4.57 14.09 0.53
N PHE A 92 -5.53 13.53 -0.19
CA PHE A 92 -5.40 13.35 -1.63
C PHE A 92 -6.75 13.32 -2.32
N THR A 93 -6.73 13.58 -3.61
CA THR A 93 -7.85 13.38 -4.53
C THR A 93 -7.30 12.91 -5.87
N PHE A 94 -8.20 12.60 -6.81
CA PHE A 94 -7.83 12.13 -8.13
C PHE A 94 -8.19 13.15 -9.19
N HIS A 95 -7.22 13.42 -10.07
CA HIS A 95 -7.46 14.06 -11.34
C HIS A 95 -7.40 12.97 -12.42
N TRP A 96 -8.58 12.54 -12.85
CA TRP A 96 -8.74 11.62 -13.98
C TRP A 96 -8.47 12.37 -15.29
N GLN A 97 -8.47 11.64 -16.42
CA GLN A 97 -8.15 12.23 -17.73
C GLN A 97 -8.98 13.47 -18.08
N ASP A 98 -10.26 13.49 -17.70
CA ASP A 98 -11.23 14.51 -18.10
C ASP A 98 -11.92 15.22 -16.94
N ARG A 99 -11.70 14.78 -15.70
CA ARG A 99 -12.42 15.30 -14.53
C ARG A 99 -11.65 15.13 -13.22
N TRP A 100 -12.01 15.97 -12.26
CA TRP A 100 -11.69 15.75 -10.85
C TRP A 100 -12.68 14.75 -10.22
N GLU A 101 -12.20 13.99 -9.25
CA GLU A 101 -13.03 13.09 -8.44
C GLU A 101 -14.10 13.83 -7.62
N GLY A 102 -13.88 15.11 -7.31
CA GLY A 102 -14.86 15.97 -6.63
C GLY A 102 -14.97 15.78 -5.11
N ARG A 103 -14.09 14.97 -4.51
CA ARG A 103 -13.95 14.82 -3.05
C ARG A 103 -12.49 14.57 -2.68
N ASP A 104 -12.15 14.95 -1.45
CA ASP A 104 -10.87 14.61 -0.84
C ASP A 104 -10.99 13.33 -0.02
N TYR A 105 -9.89 12.58 0.01
CA TYR A 105 -9.65 11.45 0.88
C TYR A 105 -8.54 11.80 1.88
N GLY A 106 -8.50 11.07 2.99
CA GLY A 106 -7.57 11.35 4.06
C GLY A 106 -7.16 10.11 4.82
N VAL A 107 -5.85 10.00 5.07
CA VAL A 107 -5.23 8.89 5.80
C VAL A 107 -4.35 9.46 6.90
N GLU A 108 -4.64 9.08 8.14
CA GLU A 108 -3.88 9.45 9.34
C GLU A 108 -2.75 8.45 9.60
N ILE A 109 -1.60 8.95 10.07
CA ILE A 109 -0.45 8.13 10.44
C ILE A 109 -0.51 7.83 11.94
N ILE A 110 -0.58 6.55 12.31
CA ILE A 110 -0.69 6.06 13.69
C ILE A 110 0.40 5.08 14.09
#